data_AF-A0A1G0EUX7-F1
#
_entry.id   AF-A0A1G0EUX7-F1
#
_cell.length_a   1.000
_cell.length_b   1.000
_cell.length_c   1.000
_cell.angle_alpha   90.00
_cell.angle_beta   90.00
_cell.angle_gamma   90.00
#
_symmetry.space_group_name_H-M   'P 1'
#
loop_
_entity.id
_entity.type
_entity.pdbx_description
1 polymer ?
#
loop_
_entity_poly.entity_id
_entity_poly.type
_entity_poly.pdbx_seq_one_letter_code
_entity_poly.pdbx_strand_id
1 'polypeptide(L)'
;MNKRPDPKVVDLACYEALSVLGIRRKYGVGTLAIDKNFMGWIGLNQGVHPTFVRVNPNIGIHCVPLMKLIDDAAGEKYQMGRWTTLSYPLGEACPKVKQFIFETEADILHEATRLAEAIKQYGIPYMRSLASYSAMLPLIRREIDGLGGAPERYAAALYLSGDIQGALNFLNEQIATFVAGSIADQAEKLNKLKLHLEKNNPGQTTISGA
;
A
#
# COMPACT_ATOMS: atom_id res chain seq x y z
N MET A 1 6.89 17.51 -35.12
CA MET A 1 6.63 16.51 -34.06
C MET A 1 5.72 17.16 -33.04
N ASN A 2 4.60 16.53 -32.70
CA ASN A 2 3.79 17.00 -31.58
C ASN A 2 4.59 16.84 -30.29
N LYS A 3 4.68 17.92 -29.52
CA LYS A 3 5.33 17.91 -28.22
C LYS A 3 4.40 17.20 -27.24
N ARG A 4 4.92 16.21 -26.50
CA ARG A 4 4.20 15.59 -25.39
C ARG A 4 3.69 16.66 -24.39
N PRO A 5 2.62 16.39 -23.65
CA PRO A 5 2.17 17.29 -22.60
C PRO A 5 3.17 17.36 -21.43
N ASP A 6 3.13 18.44 -20.64
CA ASP A 6 3.91 18.53 -19.40
C ASP A 6 3.41 17.48 -18.38
N PRO A 7 4.27 16.56 -17.89
CA PRO A 7 3.89 15.56 -16.89
C PRO A 7 3.26 16.14 -15.63
N LYS A 8 3.66 17.36 -15.22
CA LYS A 8 3.08 18.03 -14.05
C LYS A 8 1.65 18.49 -14.30
N VAL A 9 1.33 18.91 -15.52
CA VAL A 9 -0.03 19.29 -15.93
C VAL A 9 -0.91 18.05 -16.00
N VAL A 10 -0.39 16.94 -16.57
CA VAL A 10 -1.08 15.64 -16.58
C VAL A 10 -1.38 15.16 -15.16
N ASP A 11 -0.39 15.21 -14.27
CA ASP A 11 -0.53 14.82 -12.87
C ASP A 11 -1.57 15.66 -12.13
N LEU A 12 -1.53 16.98 -12.29
CA LEU A 12 -2.50 17.90 -11.69
C LEU A 12 -3.92 17.60 -12.18
N ALA A 13 -4.13 17.50 -13.50
CA ALA A 13 -5.43 17.23 -14.09
C ALA A 13 -6.03 15.90 -13.62
N CYS A 14 -5.19 14.85 -13.49
CA CYS A 14 -5.65 13.57 -12.96
C CYS A 14 -6.13 13.71 -11.51
N TYR A 15 -5.39 14.41 -10.65
CA TYR A 15 -5.82 14.61 -9.25
C TYR A 15 -7.02 15.55 -9.10
N GLU A 16 -7.15 16.55 -9.96
CA GLU A 16 -8.35 17.39 -10.03
C GLU A 16 -9.58 16.55 -10.39
N ALA A 17 -9.48 15.71 -11.43
CA ALA A 17 -10.57 14.79 -11.80
C ALA A 17 -10.92 13.80 -10.66
N LEU A 18 -9.90 13.26 -9.97
CA LEU A 18 -10.12 12.38 -8.81
C LEU A 18 -10.73 13.12 -7.61
N SER A 19 -10.48 14.42 -7.45
CA SER A 19 -11.01 15.19 -6.32
C SER A 19 -12.53 15.25 -6.30
N VAL A 20 -13.19 15.19 -7.46
CA VAL A 20 -14.65 15.10 -7.61
C VAL A 20 -15.20 13.84 -6.93
N LEU A 21 -14.40 12.79 -6.79
CA LEU A 21 -14.74 11.54 -6.10
C LEU A 21 -14.46 11.57 -4.59
N GLY A 22 -14.06 12.73 -4.06
CA GLY A 22 -13.63 12.88 -2.66
C GLY A 22 -12.20 12.41 -2.39
N ILE A 23 -11.42 12.09 -3.42
CA ILE A 23 -10.02 11.68 -3.28
C ILE A 23 -9.15 12.92 -3.04
N ARG A 24 -8.38 12.91 -1.96
CA ARG A 24 -7.50 14.01 -1.57
C ARG A 24 -6.05 13.68 -1.89
N ARG A 25 -5.38 14.62 -2.56
CA ARG A 25 -3.95 14.50 -2.86
C ARG A 25 -3.09 14.88 -1.65
N LYS A 26 -2.17 14.00 -1.26
CA LYS A 26 -1.17 14.24 -0.21
C LYS A 26 0.10 13.45 -0.53
N TYR A 27 1.29 14.01 -0.32
CA TYR A 27 2.57 13.32 -0.61
C TYR A 27 2.69 12.76 -2.03
N GLY A 28 2.06 13.40 -3.02
CA GLY A 28 2.06 12.91 -4.40
C GLY A 28 1.13 11.71 -4.67
N VAL A 29 0.32 11.30 -3.69
CA VAL A 29 -0.63 10.19 -3.79
C VAL A 29 -2.06 10.65 -3.51
N GLY A 30 -3.05 9.94 -4.04
CA GLY A 30 -4.46 10.12 -3.75
C GLY A 30 -4.91 9.27 -2.57
N THR A 31 -5.75 9.84 -1.69
CA THR A 31 -6.30 9.14 -0.54
C THR A 31 -7.80 9.32 -0.43
N LEU A 32 -8.51 8.25 -0.04
CA LEU A 32 -9.96 8.26 0.15
C LEU A 32 -10.27 7.63 1.52
N ALA A 33 -11.11 8.27 2.33
CA ALA A 33 -11.58 7.63 3.56
C ALA A 33 -12.50 6.44 3.21
N ILE A 34 -12.21 5.25 3.72
CA ILE A 34 -13.09 4.07 3.60
C ILE A 34 -13.82 3.86 4.93
N ASP A 35 -13.06 3.73 6.02
CA ASP A 35 -13.59 3.70 7.38
C ASP A 35 -12.56 4.24 8.39
N LYS A 36 -12.76 3.97 9.69
CA LYS A 36 -11.87 4.43 10.78
C LYS A 36 -10.46 3.82 10.75
N ASN A 37 -10.30 2.65 10.14
CA ASN A 37 -9.06 1.87 10.12
C ASN A 37 -8.41 1.84 8.74
N PHE A 38 -9.18 2.01 7.67
CA PHE A 38 -8.74 1.85 6.29
C PHE A 38 -8.97 3.12 5.48
N MET A 39 -7.97 3.45 4.67
CA MET A 39 -8.05 4.45 3.63
C MET A 39 -7.76 3.80 2.28
N GLY A 40 -8.48 4.22 1.24
CA GLY A 40 -8.08 3.98 -0.13
C GLY A 40 -6.83 4.77 -0.46
N TRP A 41 -5.94 4.17 -1.24
CA TRP A 41 -4.67 4.74 -1.66
C TRP A 41 -4.52 4.61 -3.18
N ILE A 42 -4.13 5.70 -3.83
CA ILE A 42 -3.98 5.77 -5.29
C ILE A 42 -2.65 6.42 -5.64
N GLY A 43 -1.81 5.72 -6.39
CA GLY A 43 -0.56 6.26 -6.95
C GLY A 43 -0.64 6.27 -8.46
N LEU A 44 -0.29 7.39 -9.12
CA LEU A 44 -0.47 7.56 -10.56
C LEU A 44 0.72 7.09 -11.43
N ASN A 45 1.71 6.37 -10.87
CA ASN A 45 2.92 5.86 -11.52
C ASN A 45 3.12 6.30 -12.98
N GLN A 46 3.79 7.44 -13.16
CA GLN A 46 3.95 8.06 -14.47
C GLN A 46 5.18 7.55 -15.20
N GLY A 47 5.03 7.26 -16.49
CA GLY A 47 6.12 7.06 -17.44
C GLY A 47 6.18 8.22 -18.42
N VAL A 48 7.32 8.92 -18.48
CA VAL A 48 7.51 10.05 -19.39
C VAL A 48 8.26 9.58 -20.64
N HIS A 49 7.60 9.67 -21.80
CA HIS A 49 8.15 9.26 -23.10
C HIS A 49 8.37 10.47 -24.01
N PRO A 50 9.16 10.39 -25.08
CA PRO A 50 9.42 11.55 -25.95
C PRO A 50 8.16 12.21 -26.53
N THR A 51 7.12 11.41 -26.82
CA THR A 51 5.90 11.87 -27.50
C THR A 51 4.64 11.81 -26.66
N PHE A 52 4.66 11.19 -25.48
CA PHE A 52 3.48 11.07 -24.60
C PHE A 52 3.87 10.95 -23.13
N VAL A 53 2.89 11.14 -22.25
CA VAL A 53 2.95 10.76 -20.84
C VAL A 53 2.04 9.56 -20.63
N ARG A 54 2.54 8.51 -19.99
CA ARG A 54 1.75 7.35 -19.60
C ARG A 54 1.46 7.40 -18.11
N VAL A 55 0.24 7.10 -17.73
CA VAL A 55 -0.21 6.97 -16.34
C VAL A 55 -0.72 5.55 -16.13
N ASN A 56 -0.14 4.84 -15.17
CA ASN A 56 -0.63 3.53 -14.73
C ASN A 56 -1.03 3.60 -13.25
N PRO A 57 -2.32 3.77 -12.93
CA PRO A 57 -2.74 3.91 -11.55
C PRO A 57 -2.52 2.61 -10.77
N ASN A 58 -1.85 2.69 -9.63
CA ASN A 58 -1.94 1.68 -8.59
C ASN A 58 -3.07 2.07 -7.63
N ILE A 59 -3.91 1.11 -7.28
CA ILE A 59 -4.99 1.23 -6.31
C ILE A 59 -4.73 0.27 -5.14
N GLY A 60 -5.10 0.67 -3.94
CA GLY A 60 -4.80 -0.13 -2.76
C GLY A 60 -5.40 0.42 -1.49
N ILE A 61 -4.96 -0.14 -0.37
CA ILE A 61 -5.38 0.30 0.95
C ILE A 61 -4.19 0.68 1.82
N HIS A 62 -4.42 1.69 2.64
CA HIS A 62 -3.59 2.06 3.77
C HIS A 62 -4.34 1.67 5.05
N CYS A 63 -3.88 0.62 5.73
CA CYS A 63 -4.37 0.19 7.02
C CYS A 63 -3.69 1.03 8.12
N VAL A 64 -4.42 2.01 8.64
CA VAL A 64 -3.90 3.01 9.60
C VAL A 64 -3.31 2.35 10.86
N PRO A 65 -3.99 1.43 11.56
CA PRO A 65 -3.44 0.82 12.78
C PRO A 65 -2.18 0.01 12.50
N LEU A 66 -2.14 -0.72 11.38
CA LEU A 66 -0.99 -1.53 10.97
C LEU A 66 0.23 -0.67 10.70
N MET A 67 0.07 0.40 9.91
CA MET A 67 1.20 1.27 9.59
C MET A 67 1.71 2.04 10.82
N LYS A 68 0.81 2.45 11.72
CA LYS A 68 1.19 3.04 13.01
C LYS A 68 2.01 2.07 13.86
N LEU A 69 1.60 0.81 13.95
CA LEU A 69 2.29 -0.21 14.74
C LEU A 69 3.72 -0.45 14.24
N ILE A 70 3.90 -0.49 12.92
CA ILE A 70 5.22 -0.68 12.31
C ILE A 70 6.11 0.54 12.54
N ASP A 71 5.59 1.75 12.30
CA ASP A 71 6.35 2.99 12.50
C ASP A 71 6.74 3.14 13.98
N ASP A 72 5.82 2.87 14.91
CA ASP A 72 6.09 2.94 16.36
C ASP A 72 7.16 1.92 16.80
N ALA A 73 7.08 0.68 16.33
CA ALA A 73 8.09 -0.33 16.58
C ALA A 73 9.48 0.04 16.03
N ALA A 74 9.52 0.79 14.92
CA ALA A 74 10.76 1.32 14.35
C ALA A 74 11.27 2.59 15.04
N GLY A 75 10.51 3.18 15.97
CA GLY A 75 10.80 4.49 16.56
C GLY A 75 10.58 5.65 15.59
N GLU A 76 9.79 5.44 14.54
CA GLU A 76 9.47 6.42 13.51
C GLU A 76 8.14 7.13 13.77
N LYS A 77 8.04 8.37 13.29
CA LYS A 77 6.79 9.13 13.35
C LYS A 77 5.86 8.73 12.22
N TYR A 78 4.70 8.20 12.57
CA TYR A 78 3.65 7.86 11.61
C TYR A 78 3.22 9.03 10.70
N GLN A 79 3.14 8.74 9.39
CA GLN A 79 2.70 9.69 8.37
C GLN A 79 1.51 9.14 7.57
N MET A 80 0.31 9.63 7.92
CA MET A 80 -0.96 9.24 7.31
C MET A 80 -0.93 9.27 5.77
N GLY A 81 -1.15 8.12 5.15
CA GLY A 81 -1.29 7.94 3.70
C GLY A 81 0.02 8.01 2.91
N ARG A 82 1.20 8.19 3.54
CA ARG A 82 2.48 8.25 2.82
C ARG A 82 2.79 6.96 2.07
N TRP A 83 2.55 5.82 2.71
CA TRP A 83 2.80 4.50 2.14
C TRP A 83 1.51 3.71 2.01
N THR A 84 1.41 2.87 0.99
CA THR A 84 0.34 1.86 0.93
C THR A 84 0.67 0.68 1.84
N THR A 85 -0.34 0.05 2.43
CA THR A 85 -0.18 -1.27 3.05
C THR A 85 -0.09 -2.33 1.96
N LEU A 86 -0.98 -2.24 0.97
CA LEU A 86 -1.05 -3.11 -0.19
C LEU A 86 -1.61 -2.33 -1.37
N SER A 87 -0.98 -2.43 -2.55
CA SER A 87 -1.51 -1.85 -3.77
C SER A 87 -1.19 -2.70 -4.99
N TYR A 88 -2.09 -2.66 -5.96
CA TYR A 88 -1.93 -3.33 -7.24
C TYR A 88 -2.25 -2.38 -8.39
N PRO A 89 -1.75 -2.65 -9.60
CA PRO A 89 -2.19 -1.93 -10.80
C PRO A 89 -3.72 -1.98 -10.93
N LEU A 90 -4.34 -0.88 -11.38
CA LEU A 90 -5.79 -0.81 -11.63
C LEU A 90 -6.28 -1.93 -12.57
N GLY A 91 -5.40 -2.43 -13.45
CA GLY A 91 -5.65 -3.57 -14.31
C GLY A 91 -6.10 -4.84 -13.57
N GLU A 92 -5.73 -5.02 -12.30
CA GLU A 92 -6.23 -6.15 -11.48
C GLU A 92 -7.73 -6.03 -11.19
N ALA A 93 -8.24 -4.81 -10.98
CA ALA A 93 -9.67 -4.56 -10.79
C ALA A 93 -10.42 -4.37 -12.11
N CYS A 94 -9.73 -3.93 -13.17
CA CYS A 94 -10.29 -3.75 -14.50
C CYS A 94 -9.29 -4.18 -15.59
N PRO A 95 -9.26 -5.47 -15.98
CA PRO A 95 -8.29 -6.00 -16.94
C PRO A 95 -8.31 -5.32 -18.32
N LYS A 96 -9.43 -4.67 -18.66
CA LYS A 96 -9.61 -3.94 -19.93
C LYS A 96 -8.89 -2.59 -19.94
N VAL A 97 -8.56 -2.03 -18.78
CA VAL A 97 -7.88 -0.74 -18.64
C VAL A 97 -6.46 -0.97 -18.15
N LYS A 98 -5.51 -1.04 -19.07
CA LYS A 98 -4.10 -1.29 -18.75
C LYS A 98 -3.32 -0.02 -18.38
N GLN A 99 -3.61 1.10 -19.06
CA GLN A 99 -2.91 2.37 -18.90
C GLN A 99 -3.71 3.52 -19.54
N PHE A 100 -3.34 4.75 -19.18
CA PHE A 100 -3.84 5.98 -19.76
C PHE A 100 -2.69 6.69 -20.47
N ILE A 101 -2.92 7.16 -21.70
CA ILE A 101 -1.88 7.72 -22.56
C ILE A 101 -2.29 9.13 -22.95
N PHE A 102 -1.44 10.08 -22.59
CA PHE A 102 -1.62 11.50 -22.82
C PHE A 102 -0.65 11.92 -23.93
N GLU A 103 -1.15 12.00 -25.16
CA GLU A 103 -0.33 12.30 -26.35
C GLU A 103 -0.20 13.81 -26.60
N THR A 104 -1.27 14.57 -26.33
CA THR A 104 -1.31 16.02 -26.51
C THR A 104 -1.91 16.74 -25.30
N GLU A 105 -1.69 18.07 -25.23
CA GLU A 105 -2.33 18.94 -24.23
C GLU A 105 -3.86 18.93 -24.34
N ALA A 106 -4.42 18.78 -25.55
CA ALA A 106 -5.86 18.75 -25.78
C ALA A 106 -6.53 17.49 -25.19
N ASP A 107 -5.77 16.38 -25.06
CA ASP A 107 -6.29 15.11 -24.56
C ASP A 107 -6.34 15.06 -23.03
N ILE A 108 -5.66 15.98 -22.34
CA ILE A 108 -5.43 15.89 -20.88
C ILE A 108 -6.74 15.77 -20.11
N LEU A 109 -7.69 16.65 -20.40
CA LEU A 109 -8.97 16.65 -19.68
C LEU A 109 -9.76 15.36 -19.95
N HIS A 110 -9.77 14.88 -21.19
CA HIS A 110 -10.46 13.66 -21.58
C HIS A 110 -9.89 12.45 -20.86
N GLU A 111 -8.58 12.25 -20.93
CA GLU A 111 -7.90 11.09 -20.34
C GLU A 111 -7.91 11.13 -18.80
N ALA A 112 -7.79 12.31 -18.19
CA ALA A 112 -7.93 12.47 -16.74
C ALA A 112 -9.36 12.12 -16.26
N THR A 113 -10.38 12.52 -17.02
CA THR A 113 -11.78 12.17 -16.73
C THR A 113 -12.02 10.67 -16.90
N ARG A 114 -11.50 10.07 -17.97
CA ARG A 114 -11.57 8.63 -18.23
C ARG A 114 -10.90 7.82 -17.11
N LEU A 115 -9.77 8.32 -16.60
CA LEU A 115 -9.07 7.75 -15.44
C LEU A 115 -9.93 7.81 -14.18
N ALA A 116 -10.49 8.97 -13.87
CA ALA A 116 -11.33 9.13 -12.70
C ALA A 116 -12.57 8.22 -12.76
N GLU A 117 -13.21 8.08 -13.93
CA GLU A 117 -14.37 7.18 -14.08
C GLU A 117 -13.97 5.71 -13.90
N ALA A 118 -12.82 5.29 -14.42
CA ALA A 118 -12.32 3.92 -14.19
C ALA A 118 -12.02 3.67 -12.70
N ILE A 119 -11.45 4.65 -12.00
CA ILE A 119 -11.23 4.57 -10.55
C ILE A 119 -12.56 4.51 -9.80
N LYS A 120 -13.54 5.33 -10.17
CA LYS A 120 -14.88 5.32 -9.56
C LYS A 120 -15.57 3.96 -9.75
N GLN A 121 -15.56 3.43 -10.97
CA GLN A 121 -16.28 2.22 -11.34
C GLN A 121 -15.61 0.95 -10.81
N TYR A 122 -14.28 0.88 -10.81
CA TYR A 122 -13.53 -0.34 -10.50
C TYR A 122 -12.59 -0.17 -9.31
N GLY A 123 -11.86 0.95 -9.25
CA GLY A 123 -10.85 1.19 -8.22
C GLY A 123 -11.43 1.31 -6.81
N ILE A 124 -12.44 2.15 -6.62
CA ILE A 124 -13.07 2.38 -5.31
C ILE A 124 -13.73 1.10 -4.78
N PRO A 125 -14.55 0.35 -5.56
CA PRO A 125 -15.09 -0.93 -5.11
C PRO A 125 -14.00 -1.93 -4.72
N TYR A 126 -12.92 -2.01 -5.48
CA TYR A 126 -11.79 -2.88 -5.17
C TYR A 126 -11.08 -2.48 -3.87
N MET A 127 -10.76 -1.19 -3.68
CA MET A 127 -10.16 -0.74 -2.41
C MET A 127 -11.06 -1.03 -1.21
N ARG A 128 -12.39 -0.91 -1.36
CA ARG A 128 -13.36 -1.26 -0.31
C ARG A 128 -13.39 -2.76 -0.02
N SER A 129 -13.27 -3.63 -1.03
CA SER A 129 -13.26 -5.09 -0.78
C SER A 129 -12.03 -5.56 -0.02
N LEU A 130 -10.94 -4.79 -0.07
CA LEU A 130 -9.71 -5.05 0.69
C LEU A 130 -9.76 -4.55 2.15
N ALA A 131 -10.73 -3.71 2.52
CA ALA A 131 -10.76 -2.99 3.80
C ALA A 131 -11.19 -3.86 5.01
N SER A 132 -10.54 -5.00 5.18
CA SER A 132 -10.63 -5.86 6.37
C SER A 132 -9.36 -6.69 6.50
N TYR A 133 -9.00 -7.08 7.73
CA TYR A 133 -7.84 -7.95 7.94
C TYR A 133 -8.00 -9.30 7.24
N SER A 134 -9.20 -9.90 7.29
CA SER A 134 -9.49 -11.19 6.64
C SER A 134 -9.31 -11.15 5.12
N ALA A 135 -9.64 -10.04 4.46
CA ALA A 135 -9.44 -9.89 3.02
C ALA A 135 -7.97 -9.59 2.67
N MET A 136 -7.29 -8.79 3.50
CA MET A 136 -5.92 -8.32 3.24
C MET A 136 -4.85 -9.36 3.56
N LEU A 137 -5.00 -10.14 4.63
CA LEU A 137 -3.99 -11.09 5.12
C LEU A 137 -3.51 -12.09 4.07
N PRO A 138 -4.39 -12.79 3.32
CA PRO A 138 -3.94 -13.74 2.29
C PRO A 138 -3.13 -13.06 1.18
N LEU A 139 -3.48 -11.81 0.85
CA LEU A 139 -2.78 -11.05 -0.18
C LEU A 139 -1.40 -10.61 0.29
N ILE A 140 -1.27 -10.08 1.51
CA ILE A 140 0.04 -9.74 2.08
C ILE A 140 0.93 -10.99 2.15
N ARG A 141 0.37 -12.15 2.55
CA ARG A 141 1.12 -13.41 2.61
C ARG A 141 1.73 -13.77 1.25
N ARG A 142 0.92 -13.68 0.19
CA ARG A 142 1.36 -13.98 -1.18
C ARG A 142 2.52 -13.10 -1.64
N GLU A 143 2.55 -11.82 -1.24
CA GLU A 143 3.65 -10.91 -1.62
C GLU A 143 4.98 -11.24 -0.92
N ILE A 144 4.94 -11.87 0.26
CA ILE A 144 6.17 -12.29 0.98
C ILE A 144 6.89 -13.40 0.20
N ASP A 145 6.14 -14.39 -0.27
CA ASP A 145 6.70 -15.59 -0.91
C ASP A 145 7.30 -15.32 -2.30
N GLY A 146 6.96 -14.19 -2.94
CA GLY A 146 7.35 -13.88 -4.32
C GLY A 146 8.65 -13.08 -4.50
N LEU A 147 8.80 -11.93 -3.82
CA LEU A 147 9.78 -10.89 -4.21
C LEU A 147 10.46 -10.16 -3.03
N GLY A 148 10.52 -10.76 -1.85
CA GLY A 148 11.07 -10.08 -0.66
C GLY A 148 10.12 -9.00 -0.16
N GLY A 149 8.84 -9.37 0.04
CA GLY A 149 7.77 -8.49 0.47
C GLY A 149 8.02 -7.82 1.84
N ALA A 150 6.96 -7.32 2.47
CA ALA A 150 7.05 -6.64 3.77
C ALA A 150 6.54 -7.57 4.88
N PRO A 151 7.34 -8.57 5.35
CA PRO A 151 6.91 -9.54 6.36
C PRO A 151 6.43 -8.88 7.65
N GLU A 152 6.95 -7.70 8.00
CA GLU A 152 6.47 -6.90 9.12
C GLU A 152 4.99 -6.53 9.00
N ARG A 153 4.48 -6.32 7.78
CA ARG A 153 3.06 -6.01 7.53
C ARG A 153 2.18 -7.22 7.77
N TYR A 154 2.65 -8.42 7.43
CA TYR A 154 1.90 -9.64 7.68
C TYR A 154 1.81 -9.93 9.17
N ALA A 155 2.94 -9.84 9.89
CA ALA A 155 2.98 -10.01 11.34
C ALA A 155 2.08 -8.99 12.05
N ALA A 156 2.18 -7.71 11.68
CA ALA A 156 1.34 -6.65 12.24
C ALA A 156 -0.16 -6.88 11.95
N ALA A 157 -0.50 -7.35 10.73
CA ALA A 157 -1.88 -7.69 10.40
C ALA A 157 -2.42 -8.87 11.23
N LEU A 158 -1.63 -9.94 11.42
CA LEU A 158 -2.01 -11.07 12.27
C LEU A 158 -2.28 -10.62 13.70
N TYR A 159 -1.35 -9.86 14.27
CA TYR A 159 -1.46 -9.31 15.62
C TYR A 159 -2.73 -8.46 15.79
N LEU A 160 -2.98 -7.53 14.86
CA LEU A 160 -4.14 -6.64 14.90
C LEU A 160 -5.47 -7.34 14.61
N SER A 161 -5.45 -8.50 13.96
CA SER A 161 -6.62 -9.38 13.81
C SER A 161 -6.87 -10.27 15.03
N GLY A 162 -5.98 -10.24 16.04
CA GLY A 162 -6.09 -11.02 17.27
C GLY A 162 -5.30 -12.33 17.28
N ASP A 163 -4.64 -12.71 16.18
CA ASP A 163 -3.76 -13.88 16.12
C ASP A 163 -2.34 -13.50 16.58
N ILE A 164 -2.22 -13.24 17.87
CA ILE A 164 -0.97 -12.77 18.47
C ILE A 164 0.10 -13.86 18.42
N GLN A 165 -0.27 -15.10 18.75
CA GLN A 165 0.67 -16.23 18.72
C GLN A 165 1.15 -16.51 17.29
N GLY A 166 0.25 -16.47 16.30
CA GLY A 166 0.61 -16.61 14.90
C GLY A 166 1.57 -15.52 14.43
N ALA A 167 1.35 -14.27 14.86
CA ALA A 167 2.26 -13.16 14.56
C ALA A 167 3.68 -13.38 15.12
N LEU A 168 3.79 -13.78 16.39
CA LEU A 168 5.08 -14.01 17.04
C LEU A 168 5.82 -15.22 16.44
N ASN A 169 5.10 -16.31 16.18
CA ASN A 169 5.67 -17.50 15.54
C ASN A 169 6.22 -17.16 14.15
N PHE A 170 5.43 -16.45 13.33
CA PHE A 170 5.86 -16.01 12.01
C PHE A 170 7.10 -15.11 12.08
N LEU A 171 7.17 -14.16 13.02
CA LEU A 171 8.34 -13.30 13.19
C LEU A 171 9.60 -14.12 13.54
N ASN A 172 9.49 -15.10 14.45
CA ASN A 172 10.62 -15.97 14.79
C ASN A 172 11.14 -16.74 13.57
N GLU A 173 10.25 -17.31 12.76
CA GLU A 173 10.60 -18.04 11.54
C GLU A 173 11.28 -17.14 10.49
N GLN A 174 10.75 -15.93 10.28
CA GLN A 174 11.31 -14.98 9.30
C GLN A 174 12.65 -14.41 9.76
N ILE A 175 12.80 -14.10 11.04
CA ILE A 175 14.08 -13.65 11.61
C ILE A 175 15.14 -14.73 11.42
N ALA A 176 14.84 -16.00 11.76
CA ALA A 176 15.76 -17.12 11.55
C ALA A 176 16.16 -17.26 10.07
N THR A 177 15.19 -17.11 9.16
CA THR A 177 15.41 -17.14 7.70
C THR A 177 16.36 -16.04 7.24
N PHE A 178 16.14 -14.79 7.67
CA PHE A 178 16.99 -13.65 7.27
C PHE A 178 18.39 -13.69 7.89
N VAL A 179 18.53 -14.19 9.12
CA VAL A 179 19.84 -14.45 9.73
C VAL A 179 20.61 -15.49 8.93
N ALA A 180 19.98 -16.61 8.57
CA ALA A 180 20.60 -17.65 7.75
C ALA A 180 21.00 -17.15 6.35
N GLY A 181 20.18 -16.26 5.77
CA GLY A 181 20.44 -15.60 4.48
C GLY A 181 21.43 -14.42 4.54
N SER A 182 21.99 -14.09 5.71
CA SER A 182 22.89 -12.94 5.93
C SER A 182 22.27 -11.57 5.57
N ILE A 183 20.96 -11.40 5.80
CA ILE A 183 20.22 -10.15 5.57
C ILE A 183 19.95 -9.47 6.93
N ALA A 184 21.03 -9.04 7.59
CA ALA A 184 21.01 -8.60 9.00
C ALA A 184 20.03 -7.45 9.28
N ASP A 185 19.97 -6.44 8.40
CA ASP A 185 19.10 -5.27 8.60
C ASP A 185 17.61 -5.64 8.65
N GLN A 186 17.19 -6.60 7.82
CA GLN A 186 15.80 -7.07 7.81
C GLN A 186 15.48 -7.89 9.06
N ALA A 187 16.42 -8.73 9.50
CA ALA A 187 16.27 -9.46 10.76
C ALA A 187 16.15 -8.51 11.96
N GLU A 188 16.97 -7.45 12.02
CA GLU A 188 16.90 -6.44 13.09
C GLU A 188 15.54 -5.73 13.10
N LYS A 189 15.05 -5.32 11.93
CA LYS A 189 13.73 -4.68 11.80
C LYS A 189 12.61 -5.57 12.34
N LEU A 190 12.61 -6.85 11.96
CA LEU A 190 11.60 -7.80 12.46
C LEU A 190 11.74 -8.05 13.96
N ASN A 191 12.97 -8.08 14.48
CA ASN A 191 13.20 -8.25 15.91
C ASN A 191 12.70 -7.05 16.73
N LYS A 192 12.87 -5.82 16.23
CA LYS A 192 12.27 -4.61 16.84
C LYS A 192 10.76 -4.71 16.92
N LEU A 193 10.11 -5.12 15.83
CA LEU A 193 8.67 -5.35 15.83
C LEU A 193 8.27 -6.43 16.84
N LYS A 194 8.95 -7.58 16.83
CA LYS A 194 8.67 -8.67 17.79
C LYS A 194 8.71 -8.19 19.24
N LEU A 195 9.80 -7.55 19.66
CA LEU A 195 9.96 -7.04 21.03
C LEU A 195 8.87 -6.02 21.38
N HIS A 196 8.48 -5.18 20.42
CA HIS A 196 7.39 -4.24 20.59
C HIS A 196 6.04 -4.95 20.80
N LEU A 197 5.74 -6.00 20.04
CA LEU A 197 4.51 -6.79 20.21
C LEU A 197 4.46 -7.52 21.56
N GLU A 198 5.59 -8.12 21.98
CA GLU A 198 5.70 -8.83 23.26
C GLU A 198 5.48 -7.89 24.45
N LYS A 199 6.10 -6.71 24.43
CA LYS A 199 5.94 -5.69 25.49
C LYS A 199 4.50 -5.23 25.64
N ASN A 200 3.78 -5.09 24.53
CA ASN A 200 2.39 -4.63 24.50
C ASN A 200 1.37 -5.76 24.68
N ASN A 201 1.81 -7.02 24.84
CA ASN A 201 0.97 -8.16 25.17
C ASN A 201 1.54 -8.94 26.38
N PRO A 202 1.44 -8.39 27.61
CA PRO A 202 2.07 -8.98 28.80
C PRO A 202 1.50 -10.35 29.24
N GLY A 203 0.46 -10.86 28.57
CA GLY A 203 -0.21 -12.12 28.89
C GLY A 203 0.53 -13.41 28.50
N GLN A 204 1.68 -13.32 27.83
CA GLN A 204 2.53 -14.47 27.49
C GLN A 204 4.00 -14.15 27.73
N THR A 205 4.36 -13.88 28.98
CA THR A 205 5.76 -14.04 29.39
C THR A 205 6.08 -15.53 29.32
N THR A 206 7.01 -15.92 28.47
CA THR A 206 7.60 -17.26 28.43
C THR A 206 7.99 -17.68 29.84
N ILE A 207 7.28 -18.68 30.38
CA ILE A 207 7.83 -19.53 31.43
C ILE A 207 8.85 -20.43 30.73
N SER A 208 10.07 -19.93 30.57
CA SER A 208 11.25 -20.77 30.38
C SER A 208 12.02 -20.72 31.70
N GLY A 209 11.64 -21.61 32.61
CA GLY A 209 12.20 -21.71 33.95
C GLY A 209 11.79 -23.01 34.61
N ALA A 210 12.40 -24.10 34.19
CA ALA A 210 12.72 -25.29 34.97
C ALA A 210 13.76 -26.12 34.21
#